data_AF-G8LTQ0-F1
#
_entry.id   AF-G8LTQ0-F1
#
_cell.length_a   1.000
_cell.length_b   1.000
_cell.length_c   1.000
_cell.angle_alpha   90.00
_cell.angle_beta   90.00
_cell.angle_gamma   90.00
#
_symmetry.space_group_name_H-M   'P 1'
#
loop_
_entity.id
_entity.type
_entity.pdbx_description
1 polymer ?
#
loop_
_entity_poly.entity_id
_entity_poly.type
_entity_poly.pdbx_seq_one_letter_code
_entity_poly.pdbx_strand_id
1 'polypeptide(L)'
;MNKCYSIKLFLLMLFTLVVLLAGGISKKEVKEKMTEYLKNTYNKEFVVEEPVLSGNEGFGYRVYNARAYPVDEPEMSFWLDGR
;
A
#
# COMPACT_ATOMS: atom_id res chain seq x y z
N MET A 1 27.12 34.49 -14.63
CA MET A 1 26.81 33.93 -13.29
C MET A 1 25.66 32.90 -13.32
N ASN A 2 25.33 32.27 -14.46
CA ASN A 2 24.04 31.55 -14.62
C ASN A 2 24.19 30.02 -14.58
N LYS A 3 25.40 29.49 -14.82
CA LYS A 3 25.67 28.04 -14.86
C LYS A 3 25.54 27.36 -13.48
N CYS A 4 25.87 28.08 -12.40
CA CYS A 4 25.80 27.56 -11.03
C CYS A 4 24.34 27.44 -10.53
N TYR A 5 23.44 28.31 -11.00
CA TYR A 5 22.01 28.23 -10.70
C TYR A 5 21.32 27.06 -11.42
N SER A 6 21.70 26.77 -12.67
CA SER A 6 21.17 25.61 -13.41
C SER A 6 21.49 24.28 -12.73
N ILE A 7 22.70 24.08 -12.22
CA ILE A 7 23.10 22.83 -11.55
C ILE A 7 22.32 22.64 -10.24
N LYS A 8 22.13 23.72 -9.45
CA LYS A 8 21.33 23.67 -8.23
C LYS A 8 19.86 23.35 -8.51
N LEU A 9 19.28 23.93 -9.57
CA LEU A 9 17.91 23.64 -9.98
C LEU A 9 17.73 22.17 -10.42
N PHE A 10 18.71 21.65 -11.17
CA PHE A 10 18.70 20.27 -11.64
C PHE A 10 18.78 19.26 -10.47
N LEU A 11 19.65 19.52 -9.48
CA LEU A 11 19.74 18.69 -8.28
C LEU A 11 18.47 18.75 -7.43
N LEU A 12 17.81 19.91 -7.35
CA LEU A 12 16.53 20.06 -6.65
C LEU A 12 15.43 19.23 -7.32
N MET A 13 15.33 19.28 -8.65
CA MET A 13 14.40 18.44 -9.42
C MET A 13 14.66 16.95 -9.20
N LEU A 14 15.94 16.54 -9.25
CA LEU A 14 16.31 15.14 -9.06
C LEU A 14 15.95 14.66 -7.64
N PHE A 15 16.17 15.50 -6.63
CA PHE A 15 15.79 15.19 -5.25
C PHE A 15 14.28 15.06 -5.09
N THR A 16 13.49 15.97 -5.67
CA THR A 16 12.02 15.86 -5.64
C THR A 16 11.51 14.60 -6.36
N LEU A 17 12.15 14.20 -7.45
CA LEU A 17 11.81 12.97 -8.17
C LEU A 17 12.09 11.72 -7.32
N VAL A 18 13.21 11.68 -6.61
CA VAL A 18 13.55 10.58 -5.70
C VAL A 18 12.56 10.49 -4.53
N VAL A 19 12.16 11.63 -3.95
CA VAL A 19 11.16 11.66 -2.86
C VAL A 19 9.79 11.15 -3.33
N LEU A 20 9.38 11.51 -4.56
CA LEU A 20 8.12 11.02 -5.15
C LEU A 20 8.15 9.50 -5.41
N LEU A 21 9.28 8.96 -5.82
CA LEU A 21 9.45 7.52 -6.10
C LEU A 21 9.68 6.68 -4.84
N ALA A 22 10.10 7.30 -3.74
CA ALA A 22 10.34 6.63 -2.46
C ALA A 22 9.05 6.40 -1.64
N GLY A 23 7.88 6.75 -2.17
CA GLY A 23 6.58 6.50 -1.56
C GLY A 23 6.26 5.00 -1.46
N GLY A 24 6.84 4.32 -0.48
CA GLY A 24 6.43 2.98 -0.11
C GLY A 24 5.07 3.01 0.55
N ILE A 25 4.14 2.18 0.06
CA ILE A 25 2.81 2.04 0.67
C ILE A 25 2.98 1.40 2.06
N SER A 26 2.45 2.06 3.09
CA SER A 26 2.52 1.57 4.46
C SER A 26 1.51 0.44 4.70
N LYS A 27 1.81 -0.49 5.63
CA LYS A 27 0.85 -1.54 6.05
C LYS A 27 -0.50 -0.98 6.49
N LYS A 28 -0.47 0.15 7.20
CA LYS A 28 -1.67 0.85 7.66
C LYS A 28 -2.54 1.31 6.49
N GLU A 29 -1.93 1.91 5.48
CA GLU A 29 -2.64 2.37 4.28
C GLU A 29 -3.23 1.20 3.48
N VAL A 30 -2.51 0.08 3.37
CA VAL A 30 -3.05 -1.14 2.73
C VAL A 30 -4.27 -1.66 3.49
N LYS A 31 -4.18 -1.73 4.82
CA LYS A 31 -5.29 -2.18 5.67
C LYS A 31 -6.52 -1.28 5.52
N GLU A 32 -6.32 0.04 5.50
CA GLU A 32 -7.41 1.01 5.31
C GLU A 32 -8.09 0.81 3.95
N LYS A 33 -7.31 0.68 2.86
CA LYS A 33 -7.84 0.41 1.52
C LYS A 33 -8.59 -0.91 1.42
N MET A 34 -8.05 -1.98 2.01
CA MET A 34 -8.73 -3.29 2.08
C MET A 34 -10.07 -3.20 2.81
N THR A 35 -10.08 -2.49 3.95
CA THR A 35 -11.30 -2.31 4.75
C THR A 35 -12.36 -1.52 3.98
N GLU A 36 -11.96 -0.41 3.35
CA GLU A 36 -12.84 0.43 2.53
C GLU A 36 -13.40 -0.35 1.33
N TYR A 37 -12.56 -1.13 0.64
CA TYR A 37 -12.98 -1.98 -0.48
C TYR A 37 -14.07 -2.97 -0.06
N LEU A 38 -13.86 -3.70 1.04
CA LEU A 38 -14.83 -4.68 1.53
C LEU A 38 -16.14 -4.01 1.94
N LYS A 39 -16.05 -2.88 2.65
CA LYS A 39 -17.22 -2.10 3.05
C LYS A 39 -18.03 -1.63 1.85
N ASN A 40 -17.38 -1.09 0.83
CA ASN A 40 -18.06 -0.59 -0.36
C ASN A 40 -18.61 -1.72 -1.25
N THR A 41 -17.93 -2.87 -1.30
CA THR A 41 -18.33 -4.01 -2.15
C THR A 41 -19.54 -4.74 -1.59
N TYR A 42 -19.55 -5.00 -0.28
CA TYR A 42 -20.56 -5.83 0.36
C TYR A 42 -21.56 -5.03 1.20
N ASN A 43 -21.36 -3.73 1.36
CA ASN A 43 -22.16 -2.85 2.22
C ASN A 43 -22.29 -3.39 3.66
N LYS A 44 -21.19 -3.96 4.18
CA LYS A 44 -21.07 -4.55 5.51
C LYS A 44 -19.78 -4.09 6.18
N GLU A 45 -19.72 -4.14 7.51
CA GLU A 45 -18.49 -3.88 8.26
C GLU A 45 -17.64 -5.15 8.32
N PHE A 46 -16.33 -5.00 8.11
CA PHE A 46 -15.36 -6.09 8.13
C PHE A 46 -14.26 -5.80 9.15
N VAL A 47 -13.79 -6.86 9.79
CA VAL A 47 -12.50 -6.84 10.48
C VAL A 47 -11.43 -7.27 9.49
N VAL A 48 -10.42 -6.43 9.29
CA VAL A 48 -9.22 -6.75 8.52
C VAL A 48 -8.06 -6.89 9.51
N GLU A 49 -7.41 -8.05 9.54
CA GLU A 49 -6.24 -8.29 10.37
C GLU A 49 -5.01 -7.50 9.85
N GLU A 50 -3.91 -7.51 10.59
CA GLU A 50 -2.70 -6.79 10.17
C GLU A 50 -2.12 -7.39 8.86
N PRO A 51 -1.91 -6.59 7.80
CA PRO A 51 -1.39 -7.12 6.55
C PRO A 51 0.03 -7.69 6.70
N VAL A 52 0.19 -8.92 6.24
CA VAL A 52 1.47 -9.61 6.14
C VAL A 52 2.01 -9.50 4.73
N LEU A 53 3.31 -9.22 4.64
CA LEU A 53 4.01 -9.18 3.37
C LEU A 53 4.26 -10.63 2.95
N SER A 54 3.67 -11.04 1.84
CA SER A 54 3.90 -12.34 1.21
C SER A 54 4.41 -12.13 -0.22
N GLY A 55 4.84 -13.21 -0.86
CA GLY A 55 5.40 -13.18 -2.21
C GLY A 55 6.82 -13.70 -2.25
N ASN A 56 7.34 -13.84 -3.47
CA ASN A 56 8.67 -14.36 -3.70
C ASN A 56 9.53 -13.26 -4.32
N GLU A 57 10.46 -12.73 -3.52
CA GLU A 57 11.38 -11.68 -3.96
C GLU A 57 12.23 -12.12 -5.16
N GLY A 58 12.52 -13.43 -5.27
CA GLY A 58 13.23 -14.01 -6.42
C GLY A 58 12.44 -13.96 -7.73
N PHE A 59 11.12 -13.77 -7.66
CA PHE A 59 10.23 -13.56 -8.82
C PHE A 59 9.74 -12.11 -8.94
N GLY A 60 10.30 -11.18 -8.14
CA GLY A 60 10.07 -9.75 -8.28
C GLY A 60 8.72 -9.24 -7.83
N TYR A 61 7.96 -10.00 -7.01
CA TYR A 61 6.69 -9.52 -6.47
C TYR A 61 6.61 -9.66 -4.95
N ARG A 62 6.04 -8.62 -4.34
CA ARG A 62 5.68 -8.52 -2.93
C ARG A 62 4.23 -8.09 -2.86
N VAL A 63 3.42 -8.80 -2.11
CA VAL A 63 1.98 -8.57 -1.98
C VAL A 63 1.62 -8.58 -0.51
N TYR A 64 0.94 -7.52 -0.07
CA TYR A 64 0.33 -7.52 1.24
C TYR A 64 -0.95 -8.35 1.21
N ASN A 65 -1.02 -9.34 2.10
CA ASN A 65 -2.21 -10.16 2.30
C ASN A 65 -2.72 -9.96 3.72
N ALA A 66 -4.03 -9.95 3.89
CA ALA A 66 -4.65 -9.91 5.21
C ALA A 66 -5.78 -10.93 5.28
N ARG A 67 -6.01 -11.49 6.47
CA ARG A 67 -7.24 -12.21 6.76
C ARG A 67 -8.34 -11.19 7.04
N ALA A 68 -9.52 -11.42 6.50
CA ALA A 68 -10.69 -10.59 6.75
C ALA A 68 -11.93 -11.44 7.01
N TYR A 69 -12.87 -10.90 7.79
CA TYR A 69 -14.16 -11.51 8.06
C TYR A 69 -15.22 -10.44 8.35
N PRO A 70 -16.50 -10.67 8.00
CA PRO A 70 -17.61 -9.81 8.41
C PRO A 70 -17.71 -9.76 9.94
N VAL A 71 -18.04 -8.61 10.51
CA VAL A 71 -18.20 -8.47 11.98
C VAL A 71 -19.31 -9.37 12.53
N ASP A 72 -20.34 -9.61 11.73
CA ASP A 72 -21.51 -10.45 12.07
C ASP A 72 -21.29 -11.95 11.85
N GLU A 73 -20.30 -12.34 11.05
CA GLU A 73 -20.05 -13.74 10.63
C GLU A 73 -18.54 -14.07 10.70
N PRO A 74 -17.91 -14.07 11.88
CA PRO A 74 -16.46 -14.20 12.04
C PRO A 74 -15.89 -15.54 11.53
N GLU A 75 -16.72 -16.59 11.46
CA GLU A 75 -16.36 -17.88 10.89
C GLU A 75 -16.15 -17.83 9.37
N MET A 76 -16.73 -16.85 8.67
CA MET A 76 -16.54 -16.63 7.24
C MET A 76 -15.25 -15.84 6.95
N SER A 77 -14.13 -16.35 7.45
CA SER A 77 -12.83 -15.75 7.23
C SER A 77 -12.22 -16.15 5.88
N PHE A 78 -11.59 -15.18 5.20
CA PHE A 78 -10.91 -15.39 3.92
C PHE A 78 -9.63 -14.57 3.84
N TRP A 79 -8.75 -14.93 2.91
CA TRP A 79 -7.55 -14.17 2.59
C TRP A 79 -7.84 -13.15 1.49
N LEU A 80 -7.44 -11.90 1.73
CA LEU A 80 -7.55 -10.79 0.78
C LEU A 80 -6.15 -10.34 0.33
N ASP A 81 -6.00 -10.18 -0.97
CA ASP A 81 -4.82 -9.64 -1.64
C ASP A 81 -4.95 -8.11 -1.77
N GLY A 82 -3.89 -7.37 -1.43
CA GLY A 82 -3.85 -5.90 -1.42
C GLY A 82 -3.36 -5.23 -2.71
N ARG A 83 -3.30 -5.97 -3.83
CA ARG A 83 -2.97 -5.42 -5.15
C ARG A 83 -4.05 -4.54 -5.75
#